data_AF-A0A1U7M6L6-F1
#
_entry.id   AF-A0A1U7M6L6-F1
#
_cell.length_a   1.000
_cell.length_b   1.000
_cell.length_c   1.000
_cell.angle_alpha   90.00
_cell.angle_beta   90.00
_cell.angle_gamma   90.00
#
_symmetry.space_group_name_H-M   'P 1'
#
loop_
_entity.id
_entity.type
_entity.pdbx_description
1 polymer ?
#
loop_
_entity_poly.entity_id
_entity_poly.type
_entity_poly.pdbx_seq_one_letter_code
_entity_poly.pdbx_strand_id
1 'polypeptide(L)' 'MERLVGKRAPDFKMNTCTGDGCSFEEVKLKDYDGKWLVMFFYPLNFTFV' A
#
# COMPACT_ATOMS: atom_id res chain seq x y z
N MET A 1 8.02 -11.99 18.03
CA MET A 1 7.53 -11.38 16.77
C MET A 1 6.30 -12.16 16.36
N GLU A 2 5.12 -11.55 16.35
CA GLU A 2 3.86 -12.27 16.10
C GLU A 2 3.50 -12.19 14.60
N ARG A 3 2.97 -13.28 14.04
CA ARG A 3 2.53 -13.33 12.64
C ARG A 3 1.16 -12.64 12.50
N LEU A 4 0.98 -11.85 11.44
CA LEU A 4 -0.27 -11.07 11.21
C LEU A 4 -1.35 -11.82 10.40
N VAL A 5 -1.08 -13.05 9.96
CA VAL A 5 -2.02 -13.81 9.11
C VAL A 5 -3.31 -14.13 9.87
N GLY A 6 -4.46 -13.91 9.21
CA GLY A 6 -5.80 -14.12 9.78
C GLY A 6 -6.28 -13.00 10.70
N LYS A 7 -5.43 -12.02 11.03
CA LYS A 7 -5.82 -10.79 11.73
C LYS A 7 -6.31 -9.75 10.73
N ARG A 8 -7.05 -8.75 11.22
CA ARG A 8 -7.39 -7.57 10.40
C ARG A 8 -6.09 -6.89 9.96
N ALA A 9 -6.04 -6.47 8.70
CA ALA A 9 -4.93 -5.70 8.17
C ALA A 9 -4.76 -4.41 9.01
N PRO A 10 -3.52 -4.02 9.35
CA PRO A 10 -3.27 -2.74 10.01
C PRO A 10 -3.80 -1.58 9.17
N ASP A 11 -4.45 -0.62 9.82
CA ASP A 11 -4.92 0.58 9.14
C ASP A 11 -3.72 1.39 8.60
N PHE A 12 -3.91 2.01 7.45
CA PHE A 12 -2.91 2.85 6.84
C PHE A 12 -3.54 4.06 6.17
N LYS A 13 -2.72 5.11 6.08
CA LYS A 13 -3.01 6.35 5.39
C LYS A 13 -1.70 6.85 4.81
N MET A 14 -1.58 6.92 3.49
CA MET A 14 -0.31 7.25 2.82
C MET A 14 -0.51 8.16 1.61
N ASN A 15 0.49 8.98 1.33
CA ASN A 15 0.60 9.71 0.07
C ASN A 15 1.08 8.74 -1.02
N THR A 16 0.45 8.81 -2.18
CA THR A 16 0.73 7.95 -3.33
C THR A 16 0.86 8.81 -4.58
N CYS A 17 1.46 8.26 -5.62
CA CYS A 17 1.52 8.87 -6.94
C CYS A 17 0.55 8.12 -7.85
N THR A 18 -0.19 8.85 -8.69
CA THR A 18 -1.11 8.24 -9.66
C THR A 18 -0.37 7.37 -10.66
N GLY A 19 -1.08 6.40 -11.26
CA GLY A 19 -0.47 5.42 -12.17
C GLY A 19 0.19 6.04 -13.42
N ASP A 20 -0.18 7.27 -13.77
CA ASP A 20 0.43 8.07 -14.84
C ASP A 20 1.62 8.93 -14.39
N GLY A 21 1.91 8.99 -13.09
CA GLY A 21 3.00 9.77 -12.52
C GLY A 21 2.75 11.28 -12.44
N CYS A 22 1.55 11.76 -12.81
CA CYS A 22 1.30 13.19 -12.98
C CYS A 22 0.78 13.90 -11.72
N SER A 23 0.31 13.15 -10.73
CA SER A 23 -0.31 13.72 -9.53
C SER A 23 -0.06 12.90 -8.28
N PHE A 24 -0.31 13.54 -7.14
CA PHE A 24 -0.24 12.92 -5.83
C PHE A 24 -1.63 12.87 -5.20
N GLU A 25 -1.93 11.74 -4.58
CA GLU A 25 -3.19 11.51 -3.90
C GLU A 25 -2.98 10.81 -2.55
N GLU A 26 -3.95 10.94 -1.66
CA GLU A 26 -3.96 10.28 -0.36
C GLU A 26 -4.82 9.02 -0.44
N VAL A 27 -4.27 7.88 -0.03
CA VAL A 27 -4.96 6.59 -0.03
C VAL A 27 -4.99 6.00 1.38
N LYS A 28 -6.13 5.41 1.73
CA LYS A 28 -6.42 4.73 3.01
C LYS A 28 -6.82 3.29 2.77
N LEU A 29 -6.63 2.44 3.77
CA LEU A 29 -7.09 1.04 3.71
C LEU A 29 -8.59 0.95 3.35
N LYS A 30 -9.40 1.85 3.92
CA LYS A 30 -10.85 1.92 3.71
C LYS A 30 -11.26 2.16 2.26
N ASP A 31 -10.41 2.80 1.45
CA ASP A 31 -10.72 3.06 0.04
C ASP A 31 -10.83 1.76 -0.79
N TYR A 32 -10.36 0.64 -0.23
CA TYR A 32 -10.42 -0.69 -0.82
C TYR A 32 -11.52 -1.59 -0.22
N ASP A 33 -12.40 -1.08 0.65
CA ASP A 33 -13.49 -1.87 1.21
C ASP A 33 -14.35 -2.53 0.12
N GLY A 34 -14.68 -3.81 0.31
CA GLY A 34 -15.43 -4.61 -0.66
C GLY A 34 -14.62 -5.12 -1.85
N LYS A 35 -13.30 -4.84 -1.91
CA LYS A 35 -12.37 -5.37 -2.92
C LYS A 35 -11.26 -6.18 -2.27
N TRP A 36 -10.69 -7.11 -3.02
CA TRP A 36 -9.44 -7.75 -2.62
C TRP A 36 -8.28 -6.77 -2.83
N LEU A 37 -7.53 -6.49 -1.77
CA LEU A 37 -6.32 -5.67 -1.80
C LEU A 37 -5.08 -6.56 -1.71
N VAL A 38 -4.20 -6.46 -2.72
CA VAL A 38 -2.87 -7.08 -2.70
C VAL A 38 -1.85 -5.97 -2.49
N MET A 39 -1.16 -5.98 -1.35
CA MET A 39 -0.15 -5.00 -0.98
C MET A 39 1.23 -5.66 -0.91
N PHE A 40 2.22 -5.08 -1.60
CA PHE A 40 3.59 -5.55 -1.60
C PHE A 40 4.54 -4.45 -1.11
N PHE A 41 5.59 -4.86 -0.43
CA PHE A 41 6.69 -3.97 -0.04
C PHE A 41 7.90 -4.32 -0.89
N TYR A 42 8.60 -3.30 -1.39
CA TYR A 42 9.85 -3.46 -2.12
C TYR A 42 10.95 -2.59 -1.49
N PRO A 43 12.24 -2.93 -1.68
CA PRO A 43 13.31 -2.34 -0.86
C PRO A 43 13.51 -0.84 -1.05
N LEU A 44 13.69 -0.39 -2.30
CA LEU A 44 13.92 1.01 -2.64
C LEU A 44 13.78 1.23 -4.15
N ASN A 45 13.38 2.45 -4.54
CA ASN A 45 13.42 2.89 -5.93
C ASN A 45 14.87 3.08 -6.42
N PHE A 46 15.13 2.80 -7.70
CA PHE A 46 16.43 3.03 -8.38
C PHE A 46 17.63 2.41 -7.65
N THR A 47 17.55 1.11 -7.36
CA THR A 47 18.69 0.36 -6.85
C THR A 47 19.65 -0.05 -7.97
N PHE A 48 20.91 -0.31 -7.61
CA PHE A 48 21.87 -0.93 -8.52
C PHE A 48 21.51 -2.41 -8.70
N VAL A 49 21.40 -2.85 -9.95
CA VAL A 49 21.22 -4.27 -10.34
C VAL A 49 22.55 -4.93 -10.64
#